data_AF-A0A7S1GSM7-F1
#
_entry.id   AF-A0A7S1GSM7-F1
#
_cell.length_a   1.000
_cell.length_b   1.000
_cell.length_c   1.000
_cell.angle_alpha   90.00
_cell.angle_beta   90.00
_cell.angle_gamma   90.00
#
_symmetry.space_group_name_H-M   'P 1'
#
loop_
_entity.id
_entity.type
_entity.pdbx_description
1 polymer ?
#
loop_
_entity_poly.entity_id
_entity_poly.type
_entity_poly.pdbx_seq_one_letter_code
_entity_poly.pdbx_strand_id
1 'polypeptide(L)'
;LARQLRGDLDVIVRKAMHKLPTERYASADAMAEDIERHLQQRPVLARPDSALYTLRRFAARHRAGVMLSGLALVALVAGSATIAWQGRQAQLAGERAQATM
;
A
#
# COMPACT_ATOMS: atom_id res chain seq x y z
N LEU A 1 10.03 -2.22 -24.97
CA LEU A 1 11.30 -1.78 -24.31
C LEU A 1 11.11 -0.54 -23.42
N ALA A 2 10.66 0.62 -23.93
CA ALA A 2 10.53 1.85 -23.13
C ALA A 2 9.67 1.72 -21.85
N ARG A 3 8.64 0.86 -21.84
CA ARG A 3 7.79 0.62 -20.65
C ARG A 3 8.45 -0.25 -19.57
N GLN A 4 9.38 -1.12 -19.94
CA GLN A 4 10.15 -1.95 -18.98
C GLN A 4 11.28 -1.15 -18.33
N LEU A 5 11.81 -0.16 -19.04
CA LEU A 5 12.80 0.77 -18.50
C LEU A 5 12.18 1.84 -17.58
N ARG A 6 10.86 2.10 -17.67
CA ARG A 6 10.16 3.03 -16.78
C ARG A 6 10.00 2.41 -15.39
N GLY A 7 10.55 3.10 -14.38
CA GLY A 7 10.43 2.70 -12.97
C GLY A 7 11.80 2.46 -12.34
N ASP A 8 11.98 1.28 -11.74
CA ASP A 8 13.21 0.94 -11.00
C ASP A 8 14.47 0.93 -11.87
N LEU A 9 14.38 0.44 -13.11
CA LEU A 9 15.51 0.41 -14.05
C LEU A 9 16.03 1.83 -14.35
N ASP A 10 15.12 2.79 -14.58
CA ASP A 10 15.48 4.22 -14.74
C ASP A 10 16.15 4.80 -13.49
N VAL A 11 15.71 4.40 -12.30
CA VAL A 11 16.33 4.81 -11.03
C VAL A 11 17.73 4.23 -10.88
N ILE A 12 17.91 2.94 -11.18
CA ILE A 12 19.22 2.26 -11.14
C ILE A 12 20.20 2.94 -12.10
N VAL A 13 19.79 3.16 -13.36
CA VAL A 13 20.65 3.79 -14.38
C VAL A 13 21.01 5.22 -13.98
N ARG A 14 20.04 6.01 -13.50
CA ARG A 14 20.28 7.39 -13.06
C ARG A 14 21.24 7.46 -11.87
N LYS A 15 21.14 6.54 -10.90
CA LYS A 15 22.10 6.44 -9.79
C LYS A 15 23.49 6.06 -10.29
N ALA A 16 23.60 5.05 -11.17
CA ALA A 16 24.88 4.63 -11.74
C ALA A 16 25.58 5.75 -12.54
N MET A 17 24.80 6.56 -13.26
CA MET A 17 25.29 7.67 -14.09
C MET A 17 25.37 9.02 -13.37
N HIS A 18 25.21 9.06 -12.04
CA HIS A 18 25.18 10.32 -11.31
C HIS A 18 26.47 11.15 -11.53
N LYS A 19 26.37 12.48 -11.63
CA LYS A 19 27.55 13.32 -11.92
C LYS A 19 28.56 13.27 -10.78
N LEU A 20 28.08 13.35 -9.53
CA LEU A 20 28.88 13.21 -8.32
C LEU A 20 29.17 11.73 -8.03
N PRO A 21 30.44 11.29 -7.93
CA PRO A 21 30.80 9.90 -7.63
C PRO A 21 30.24 9.40 -6.29
N THR A 22 30.13 10.27 -5.30
CA THR A 22 29.60 9.96 -3.96
C THR A 22 28.13 9.57 -3.96
N GLU A 23 27.38 9.94 -5.00
CA GLU A 23 25.97 9.59 -5.13
C GLU A 23 25.72 8.40 -6.08
N ARG A 24 26.79 7.87 -6.70
CA ARG A 24 26.73 6.60 -7.44
C ARG A 24 26.67 5.43 -6.48
N TYR A 25 26.54 4.23 -7.03
CA TYR A 25 26.79 3.03 -6.26
C TYR A 25 28.24 3.01 -5.77
N ALA A 26 28.44 2.62 -4.51
CA ALA A 26 29.76 2.49 -3.92
C ALA A 26 30.59 1.38 -4.59
N SER A 27 29.93 0.39 -5.20
CA SER A 27 30.56 -0.71 -5.92
C SER A 27 29.65 -1.24 -7.04
N ALA A 28 30.24 -2.04 -7.95
CA ALA A 28 29.48 -2.78 -8.94
C ALA A 28 28.52 -3.80 -8.28
N ASP A 29 28.91 -4.40 -7.15
CA ASP A 29 28.05 -5.34 -6.40
C ASP A 29 26.79 -4.67 -5.87
N ALA A 30 26.90 -3.43 -5.38
CA ALA A 30 25.73 -2.67 -4.92
C ALA A 30 24.74 -2.38 -6.07
N MET A 31 25.26 -2.21 -7.29
CA MET A 31 24.42 -2.08 -8.49
C MET A 31 23.79 -3.44 -8.88
N ALA A 32 24.55 -4.53 -8.81
CA ALA A 32 24.07 -5.87 -9.09
C ALA A 32 22.94 -6.29 -8.14
N GLU A 33 23.05 -5.96 -6.85
CA GLU A 33 22.01 -6.24 -5.87
C GLU A 33 20.69 -5.55 -6.23
N ASP A 34 20.73 -4.31 -6.69
CA ASP A 34 19.53 -3.58 -7.11
C ASP A 34 18.93 -4.13 -8.41
N ILE A 35 19.76 -4.60 -9.34
CA ILE A 35 19.29 -5.32 -10.53
C ILE A 35 18.58 -6.62 -10.13
N GLU A 36 19.16 -7.39 -9.22
CA GLU A 36 18.57 -8.64 -8.75
C GLU A 36 17.25 -8.39 -7.99
N ARG A 37 17.20 -7.36 -7.13
CA ARG A 37 15.97 -6.91 -6.48
C ARG A 37 14.90 -6.53 -7.52
N HIS A 38 15.28 -5.79 -8.56
CA HIS A 38 14.36 -5.44 -9.63
C HIS A 38 13.77 -6.69 -10.32
N LEU A 39 14.62 -7.65 -10.69
CA LEU A 39 14.22 -8.92 -11.32
C LEU A 39 13.31 -9.74 -10.39
N GLN A 40 13.60 -9.78 -9.09
CA GLN A 40 12.80 -10.47 -8.07
C GLN A 40 11.53 -9.71 -7.65
N GLN A 41 11.18 -8.61 -8.34
CA GLN A 41 10.05 -7.75 -7.98
C GLN A 41 10.15 -7.23 -6.52
N ARG A 42 11.36 -7.01 -6.00
CA ARG A 42 11.66 -6.45 -4.67
C ARG A 42 12.05 -4.97 -4.76
N PRO A 43 11.72 -4.15 -3.74
CA PRO A 43 12.14 -2.74 -3.68
C PRO A 43 13.66 -2.59 -3.89
N VAL A 44 14.03 -1.74 -4.84
CA VAL A 44 15.43 -1.36 -5.10
C VAL A 44 15.88 -0.29 -4.09
N LEU A 45 17.13 -0.37 -3.63
CA LEU A 45 17.76 0.52 -2.66
C LEU A 45 18.11 1.88 -3.27
N ALA A 46 18.23 1.97 -4.60
CA ALA A 46 18.51 3.21 -5.30
C ALA A 46 17.38 4.25 -5.23
N ARG A 47 16.17 3.87 -4.82
CA ARG A 47 15.06 4.79 -4.69
C ARG A 47 15.04 5.38 -3.27
N PRO A 48 15.16 6.71 -3.10
CA PRO A 48 15.08 7.32 -1.77
C PRO A 48 13.73 7.01 -1.14
N ASP A 49 13.73 6.80 0.19
CA ASP A 49 12.66 6.28 1.05
C ASP A 49 11.24 6.70 0.69
N SER A 50 10.67 6.09 -0.34
CA SER A 50 9.28 6.31 -0.70
C SER A 50 8.47 5.24 0.02
N ALA A 51 8.12 5.50 1.27
CA ALA A 51 7.31 4.58 2.10
C ALA A 51 6.05 4.10 1.36
N LEU A 52 5.44 4.97 0.55
CA LEU A 52 4.30 4.67 -0.32
C LEU A 52 4.61 3.60 -1.38
N TYR A 53 5.85 3.60 -1.89
CA TYR A 53 6.33 2.63 -2.87
C TYR A 53 6.49 1.24 -2.27
N THR A 54 7.13 1.16 -1.09
CA THR A 54 7.30 -0.08 -0.35
C THR A 54 5.96 -0.66 0.08
N LEU A 55 5.03 0.20 0.55
CA LEU A 55 3.64 -0.18 0.87
C LEU A 55 2.89 -0.75 -0.33
N ARG A 56 2.96 -0.09 -1.50
CA ARG A 56 2.32 -0.61 -2.72
C ARG A 56 2.88 -1.95 -3.15
N ARG A 57 4.19 -2.13 -3.07
CA ARG A 57 4.86 -3.37 -3.46
C ARG A 57 4.62 -4.50 -2.45
N PHE A 58 4.53 -4.17 -1.18
CA PHE A 58 4.08 -5.08 -0.12
C PHE A 58 2.62 -5.51 -0.34
N ALA A 59 1.73 -4.57 -0.63
CA ALA A 59 0.32 -4.86 -0.94
C ALA A 59 0.17 -5.73 -2.20
N ALA A 60 1.02 -5.52 -3.20
CA ALA A 60 1.06 -6.37 -4.39
C ALA A 60 1.56 -7.81 -4.11
N ARG A 61 2.47 -7.98 -3.15
CA ARG A 61 2.99 -9.29 -2.74
C ARG A 61 2.04 -10.04 -1.79
N HIS A 62 1.28 -9.32 -0.96
CA HIS A 62 0.29 -9.87 -0.02
C HIS A 62 -1.16 -9.59 -0.44
N ARG A 63 -1.45 -9.67 -1.74
CA ARG A 63 -2.77 -9.38 -2.33
C ARG A 63 -3.94 -10.04 -1.59
N ALA A 64 -3.81 -11.33 -1.30
CA ALA A 64 -4.86 -12.09 -0.60
C ALA A 64 -5.10 -11.54 0.81
N GLY A 65 -4.04 -11.28 1.57
CA GLY A 65 -4.14 -10.70 2.92
C GLY A 65 -4.75 -9.31 2.91
N VAL A 66 -4.32 -8.44 2.00
CA VAL A 66 -4.88 -7.08 1.85
C VAL A 66 -6.36 -7.12 1.48
N MET A 67 -6.77 -8.01 0.57
CA MET A 67 -8.18 -8.15 0.20
C MET A 67 -9.02 -8.68 1.36
N LEU A 68 -8.56 -9.72 2.06
CA LEU A 68 -9.25 -10.28 3.23
C LEU A 68 -9.41 -9.25 4.35
N SER A 69 -8.33 -8.54 4.71
CA SER A 69 -8.38 -7.47 5.71
C SER A 69 -9.31 -6.34 5.29
N GLY A 70 -9.27 -5.95 4.01
CA GLY A 70 -10.17 -4.93 3.46
C GLY A 70 -11.64 -5.37 3.53
N LEU A 71 -11.94 -6.61 3.16
CA LEU A 71 -13.30 -7.16 3.23
C LEU A 71 -13.80 -7.21 4.68
N ALA A 72 -12.96 -7.68 5.59
CA ALA A 72 -13.27 -7.73 7.02
C ALA A 72 -13.54 -6.33 7.58
N LEU A 73 -12.73 -5.33 7.21
CA LEU A 73 -12.95 -3.95 7.63
C LEU A 73 -14.28 -3.41 7.12
N VAL A 74 -14.61 -3.63 5.84
CA VAL A 74 -15.88 -3.23 5.25
C VAL A 74 -17.06 -3.90 5.96
N ALA A 75 -16.96 -5.20 6.24
CA ALA A 75 -17.98 -5.95 6.97
C ALA A 75 -18.18 -5.39 8.39
N LEU A 76 -17.09 -5.07 9.10
CA LEU A 76 -17.15 -4.47 10.44
C LEU A 76 -17.82 -3.10 10.42
N VAL A 77 -17.46 -2.24 9.47
CA VAL A 77 -18.06 -0.90 9.34
C VAL A 77 -19.54 -0.99 9.00
N ALA A 78 -19.91 -1.83 8.02
CA ALA A 78 -21.29 -2.03 7.63
C ALA A 78 -22.14 -2.65 8.76
N GLY A 79 -21.60 -3.66 9.44
CA GLY A 79 -22.22 -4.29 10.61
C GLY A 79 -22.44 -3.29 11.75
N SER A 80 -21.43 -2.50 12.07
CA SER A 80 -21.53 -1.48 13.12
C SER A 80 -22.56 -0.40 12.77
N ALA A 81 -22.58 0.06 11.51
CA ALA A 81 -23.53 1.05 11.02
C ALA A 81 -24.98 0.53 11.08
N THR A 82 -25.21 -0.72 10.68
CA THR A 82 -26.55 -1.33 10.72
C THR A 82 -27.05 -1.51 12.16
N ILE A 83 -26.20 -1.97 13.07
CA ILE A 83 -26.55 -2.09 14.50
C ILE A 83 -26.88 -0.72 15.08
N ALA A 84 -26.06 0.31 14.81
CA ALA A 84 -26.30 1.66 15.30
C ALA A 84 -27.61 2.26 14.75
N TRP A 85 -27.93 1.98 13.49
CA TRP A 85 -29.17 2.45 12.86
C TRP A 85 -30.41 1.78 13.48
N GLN A 86 -30.36 0.46 13.69
CA GLN A 86 -31.45 -0.28 14.33
C GLN A 86 -31.68 0.18 15.78
N GLY A 87 -30.60 0.41 16.53
CA GLY A 87 -30.70 0.93 17.90
C GLY A 87 -31.40 2.29 17.98
N ARG A 88 -31.08 3.21 17.06
CA ARG A 88 -31.77 4.52 16.99
C ARG A 88 -33.25 4.37 16.64
N GLN A 89 -33.60 3.47 15.72
CA GLN A 89 -35.00 3.22 15.39
C GLN A 89 -35.80 2.66 16.57
N ALA A 90 -35.20 1.74 17.34
CA ALA A 90 -35.85 1.15 18.50
C ALA A 90 -36.15 2.19 19.59
N GLN A 91 -35.24 3.15 19.80
CA GLN A 91 -35.46 4.26 20.74
C GLN A 91 -36.62 5.16 20.29
N LEU A 92 -36.65 5.54 19.01
CA LEU A 92 -37.72 6.38 18.45
C LEU A 92 -39.10 5.69 18.47
N ALA A 93 -39.14 4.36 18.33
CA ALA A 93 -40.38 3.60 18.45
C ALA A 93 -40.87 3.54 19.91
N GLY A 94 -39.95 3.41 20.87
CA GLY A 94 -40.26 3.43 22.30
C GLY A 94 -40.82 4.77 22.77
N GLU A 95 -40.25 5.88 22.31
CA GLU A 95 -40.74 7.23 22.63
C GLU A 95 -42.18 7.47 22.13
N ARG A 96 -42.52 6.96 20.94
CA ARG A 96 -43.88 7.08 20.38
C ARG A 96 -44.92 6.28 21.17
N ALA A 97 -44.55 5.10 21.66
CA ALA A 97 -45.45 4.28 22.48
C ALA A 97 -45.74 4.91 23.86
N GLN A 98 -44.79 5.67 24.41
CA GLN A 98 -44.99 6.41 25.66
C GLN A 98 -45.81 7.69 25.46
N ALA A 99 -45.71 8.35 24.31
CA ALA A 99 -46.48 9.56 24.02
C ALA A 99 -47.96 9.31 23.67
N THR A 100 -48.37 8.06 23.47
CA THR A 100 -49.75 7.67 23.13
C THR A 100 -50.55 7.07 24.29
N MET A 101 -49.95 6.91 25.48
CA MET A 101 -50.64 6.55 26.74
C MET A 101 -50.91 7.79 27.58
#